data_AF-A0A2V9P758-F1
#
_entry.id   AF-A0A2V9P758-F1
#
_cell.length_a   1.000
_cell.length_b   1.000
_cell.length_c   1.000
_cell.angle_alpha   90.00
_cell.angle_beta   90.00
_cell.angle_gamma   90.00
#
_symmetry.space_group_name_H-M   'P 1'
#
loop_
_entity.id
_entity.type
_entity.pdbx_description
1 polymer ?
#
loop_
_entity_poly.entity_id
_entity_poly.type
_entity_poly.pdbx_seq_one_letter_code
_entity_poly.pdbx_strand_id
1 'polypeptide(L)'
;MGAEFGCPPSLARLTCERHRSAHFGRCQRAMPVAIILNSRSGNLPLFAAVGAAAGVYWFARGFRLLQRKRLVLNTPTSKIHSAAMGLVELSGLAASPYIMLSPLKRTECYYYRSVAWQLKQQGKSSEWVKVAEETLHVPFYVDDGSGKVLVDPRGAEMDLHCDLQQEYHRSILFTGPEMPGCVAEFLTRHGVDPDKHIKVEEHCIKPKNFLFVLGTLSQNPGLDATVAPAWAERADRKLNTAFSLSNKTEANGLPTTHVVRLSDNAVMVPATAMTQQQKIAAALSRAGMSNTAVWSGAGTGVKTARSEAMACSATVEVAVINEAAVQPGESEGFDLHPPTVLMKGSHQPAFFISWRSQRDVVKSLGWKSDVMIWGGPALTLTCIYFLFAHLGWL
;
A
#
# COMPACT_ATOMS: atom_id res chain seq x y z
N MET A 1 24.44 -61.43 -21.89
CA MET A 1 24.65 -60.17 -22.65
C MET A 1 23.32 -59.45 -22.72
N GLY A 2 23.27 -58.20 -22.24
CA GLY A 2 22.16 -57.23 -22.43
C GLY A 2 20.94 -57.46 -21.52
N ALA A 3 20.88 -56.89 -20.32
CA ALA A 3 20.62 -55.49 -19.96
C ALA A 3 19.12 -55.16 -19.88
N GLU A 4 18.69 -54.99 -18.64
CA GLU A 4 17.43 -54.43 -18.16
C GLU A 4 17.16 -53.03 -18.75
N PHE A 5 15.89 -52.69 -18.99
CA PHE A 5 15.37 -51.34 -18.74
C PHE A 5 13.87 -51.42 -18.43
N GLY A 6 13.57 -51.53 -17.13
CA GLY A 6 12.26 -51.21 -16.58
C GLY A 6 12.08 -49.70 -16.49
N CYS A 7 10.90 -49.21 -16.89
CA CYS A 7 10.47 -47.83 -16.70
C CYS A 7 9.48 -47.81 -15.52
N PRO A 8 9.76 -47.12 -14.40
CA PRO A 8 8.81 -47.02 -13.28
C PRO A 8 7.84 -45.84 -13.45
N PRO A 9 6.62 -45.92 -12.87
CA PRO A 9 5.68 -44.80 -12.87
C PRO A 9 6.15 -43.69 -11.92
N SER A 10 6.28 -42.48 -12.45
CA SER A 10 6.61 -41.27 -11.70
C SER A 10 5.44 -40.83 -10.83
N LEU A 11 5.48 -41.20 -9.56
CA LEU A 11 4.73 -40.55 -8.49
C LEU A 11 5.25 -39.11 -8.33
N ALA A 12 4.53 -38.14 -8.91
CA ALA A 12 4.70 -36.73 -8.59
C ALA A 12 4.23 -36.47 -7.16
N ARG A 13 5.12 -36.73 -6.19
CA ARG A 13 5.00 -36.20 -4.83
C ARG A 13 5.10 -34.69 -4.93
N LEU A 14 3.96 -34.02 -4.77
CA LEU A 14 3.86 -32.63 -4.36
C LEU A 14 4.65 -32.48 -3.05
N THR A 15 5.90 -32.01 -3.16
CA THR A 15 6.66 -31.53 -2.02
C THR A 15 5.98 -30.25 -1.54
N CYS A 16 5.17 -30.40 -0.49
CA CYS A 16 4.73 -29.31 0.36
C CYS A 16 5.99 -28.70 0.99
N GLU A 17 6.54 -27.69 0.31
CA GLU A 17 7.71 -26.96 0.77
C GLU A 17 7.29 -26.15 1.99
N ARG A 18 7.59 -26.75 3.15
CA ARG A 18 7.39 -26.19 4.48
C ARG A 18 8.31 -24.98 4.63
N HIS A 19 7.91 -23.86 4.05
CA HIS A 19 8.58 -22.58 4.20
C HIS A 19 8.44 -22.14 5.66
N ARG A 20 9.51 -22.43 6.40
CA ARG A 20 9.80 -21.94 7.74
C ARG A 20 9.57 -20.44 7.74
N SER A 21 8.58 -19.99 8.52
CA SER A 21 8.28 -18.58 8.73
C SER A 21 9.54 -17.81 9.11
N ALA A 22 10.12 -17.13 8.14
CA ALA A 22 11.14 -16.13 8.37
C ALA A 22 10.43 -14.93 8.99
N HIS A 23 10.57 -14.87 10.31
CA HIS A 23 10.67 -13.67 11.12
C HIS A 23 9.95 -12.43 10.58
N PHE A 24 8.81 -12.16 11.22
CA PHE A 24 8.27 -10.83 11.38
C PHE A 24 9.39 -9.87 11.78
N GLY A 25 9.89 -9.12 10.80
CA GLY A 25 10.84 -8.01 10.95
C GLY A 25 10.18 -6.84 11.67
N ARG A 26 9.67 -7.07 12.87
CA ARG A 26 9.60 -6.03 13.87
C ARG A 26 11.00 -6.02 14.48
N CYS A 27 11.74 -4.96 14.19
CA CYS A 27 12.93 -4.58 14.95
C CYS A 27 12.49 -4.26 16.39
N GLN A 28 12.06 -5.29 17.12
CA GLN A 28 12.05 -5.32 18.55
C GLN A 28 13.53 -5.44 18.87
N ARG A 29 14.21 -4.29 18.91
CA ARG A 29 15.48 -4.17 19.60
C ARG A 29 15.24 -4.82 20.96
N ALA A 30 15.68 -6.07 21.13
CA ALA A 30 15.94 -6.62 22.42
C ALA A 30 17.02 -5.68 22.98
N MET A 31 16.58 -4.68 23.75
CA MET A 31 17.47 -3.93 24.61
C MET A 31 18.23 -4.98 25.42
N PRO A 32 19.57 -4.98 25.41
CA PRO A 32 20.29 -5.83 26.32
C PRO A 32 19.90 -5.38 27.74
N VAL A 33 19.18 -6.24 28.47
CA VAL A 33 18.76 -6.06 29.86
C VAL A 33 19.96 -6.04 30.83
N ALA A 34 21.19 -5.96 30.33
CA ALA A 34 22.42 -6.13 31.08
C ALA A 34 23.38 -4.93 31.01
N ILE A 35 22.89 -3.67 30.88
CA ILE A 35 23.78 -2.48 30.89
C ILE A 35 23.56 -1.54 32.09
N ILE A 36 22.58 -1.74 32.98
CA ILE A 36 22.31 -0.77 34.06
C ILE A 36 23.09 -1.03 35.36
N LEU A 37 23.95 -2.05 35.45
CA LEU A 37 24.71 -2.32 36.69
C LEU A 37 26.00 -1.52 36.87
N ASN A 38 26.30 -0.53 36.00
CA ASN A 38 27.46 0.33 36.21
C ASN A 38 27.25 1.78 35.75
N SER A 39 26.12 2.39 36.13
CA SER A 39 25.89 3.83 35.93
C SER A 39 26.33 4.61 37.17
N ARG A 40 27.18 5.63 36.98
CA ARG A 40 27.55 6.64 38.00
C ARG A 40 26.31 7.09 38.79
N SER A 41 26.44 7.12 40.11
CA SER A 41 25.40 7.38 41.12
C SER A 41 24.49 8.59 40.85
N GLY A 42 24.96 9.63 40.15
CA GLY A 42 24.18 10.84 39.87
C GLY A 42 22.99 10.67 38.92
N ASN A 43 22.99 9.66 38.03
CA ASN A 43 21.94 9.52 37.00
C ASN A 43 20.86 8.47 37.34
N LEU A 44 21.03 7.73 38.44
CA LEU A 44 20.11 6.66 38.86
C LEU A 44 18.64 7.13 39.01
N PRO A 45 18.32 8.26 39.68
CA PRO A 45 16.94 8.69 39.81
C PRO A 45 16.32 9.11 38.46
N LEU A 46 17.11 9.67 37.54
CA LEU A 46 16.64 10.03 36.21
C LEU A 46 16.24 8.79 35.40
N PHE A 47 17.08 7.74 35.40
CA PHE A 47 16.75 6.49 34.72
C PHE A 47 15.53 5.80 35.33
N ALA A 48 15.40 5.82 36.65
CA ALA A 48 14.24 5.25 37.33
C ALA A 48 12.94 6.04 37.02
N ALA A 49 12.99 7.37 36.96
CA ALA A 49 11.85 8.20 36.57
C ALA A 49 11.43 7.94 35.10
N VAL A 50 12.41 7.84 34.18
CA VAL A 50 12.14 7.49 32.77
C VAL A 50 11.55 6.08 32.66
N GLY A 51 12.07 5.12 33.43
CA GLY A 51 11.55 3.76 33.49
C GLY A 51 10.10 3.70 34.00
N ALA A 52 9.77 4.46 35.03
CA ALA A 52 8.40 4.58 35.54
C ALA A 52 7.47 5.20 34.49
N ALA A 53 7.88 6.27 33.81
CA ALA A 53 7.09 6.86 32.73
C ALA A 53 6.89 5.88 31.55
N ALA A 54 7.93 5.13 31.18
CA ALA A 54 7.86 4.10 30.16
C ALA A 54 6.88 2.96 30.53
N GLY A 55 6.86 2.54 31.80
CA GLY A 55 5.94 1.52 32.31
C GLY A 55 4.47 1.97 32.26
N VAL A 56 4.17 3.22 32.67
CA VAL A 56 2.81 3.80 32.54
C VAL A 56 2.40 3.87 31.08
N TYR A 57 3.30 4.29 30.20
CA TYR A 57 3.04 4.35 28.76
C TYR A 57 2.77 2.95 28.17
N TRP A 58 3.53 1.93 28.56
CA TRP A 58 3.29 0.54 28.14
C TRP A 58 1.94 0.03 28.61
N PHE A 59 1.57 0.28 29.87
CA PHE A 59 0.25 -0.09 30.40
C PHE A 59 -0.88 0.56 29.58
N ALA A 60 -0.82 1.88 29.37
CA ALA A 60 -1.82 2.59 28.57
C ALA A 60 -1.90 2.07 27.12
N ARG A 61 -0.75 1.74 26.51
CA ARG A 61 -0.69 1.11 25.18
C ARG A 61 -1.29 -0.30 25.19
N GLY A 62 -1.07 -1.07 26.25
CA GLY A 62 -1.67 -2.39 26.47
C GLY A 62 -3.19 -2.33 26.48
N PHE A 63 -3.79 -1.34 27.17
CA PHE A 63 -5.24 -1.11 27.14
C PHE A 63 -5.77 -0.78 25.75
N ARG A 64 -5.06 0.06 24.98
CA ARG A 64 -5.44 0.35 23.59
C ARG A 64 -5.44 -0.90 22.70
N LEU A 65 -4.46 -1.80 22.89
CA LEU A 65 -4.42 -3.08 22.18
C LEU A 65 -5.54 -4.02 22.63
N LEU A 66 -5.88 -4.03 23.92
CA LEU A 66 -7.00 -4.80 24.45
C LEU A 66 -8.35 -4.29 23.92
N GLN A 67 -8.53 -2.97 23.80
CA GLN A 67 -9.70 -2.36 23.18
C GLN A 67 -9.85 -2.80 21.72
N ARG A 68 -8.76 -2.79 20.94
CA ARG A 68 -8.76 -3.31 19.56
C ARG A 68 -9.11 -4.80 19.52
N LYS A 69 -8.53 -5.62 20.42
CA LYS A 69 -8.87 -7.04 20.53
C LYS A 69 -10.35 -7.25 20.81
N ARG A 70 -10.93 -6.48 21.73
CA ARG A 70 -12.36 -6.53 22.06
C ARG A 70 -13.24 -6.11 20.89
N LEU A 71 -12.84 -5.09 20.12
CA LEU A 71 -13.59 -4.67 18.94
C LEU A 71 -13.68 -5.79 17.91
N VAL A 72 -12.56 -6.46 17.61
CA VAL A 72 -12.55 -7.61 16.69
C VAL A 72 -13.37 -8.77 17.26
N LEU A 73 -13.19 -9.12 18.55
CA LEU A 73 -13.91 -10.23 19.17
C LEU A 73 -15.42 -10.02 19.32
N ASN A 74 -15.85 -8.77 19.51
CA ASN A 74 -17.26 -8.43 19.68
C ASN A 74 -17.97 -8.22 18.34
N THR A 75 -17.24 -8.25 17.21
CA THR A 75 -17.87 -8.18 15.90
C THR A 75 -18.35 -9.57 15.51
N PRO A 76 -19.63 -9.74 15.12
CA PRO A 76 -20.12 -11.05 14.70
C PRO A 76 -19.43 -11.51 13.42
N THR A 77 -18.92 -12.74 13.42
CA THR A 77 -18.50 -13.45 12.21
C THR A 77 -19.74 -13.79 11.40
N SER A 78 -19.93 -13.18 10.25
CA SER A 78 -21.09 -13.44 9.39
C SER A 78 -20.68 -14.15 8.10
N LYS A 79 -21.57 -14.98 7.56
CA LYS A 79 -21.45 -15.45 6.18
C LYS A 79 -21.90 -14.34 5.24
N ILE A 80 -21.35 -14.26 4.05
CA ILE A 80 -21.63 -13.18 3.11
C ILE A 80 -23.14 -13.12 2.78
N HIS A 81 -23.79 -14.27 2.58
CA HIS A 81 -25.23 -14.34 2.25
C HIS A 81 -26.16 -13.83 3.36
N SER A 82 -25.73 -13.85 4.63
CA SER A 82 -26.54 -13.52 5.81
C SER A 82 -25.96 -12.37 6.63
N ALA A 83 -25.01 -11.64 6.07
CA ALA A 83 -24.42 -10.47 6.70
C ALA A 83 -25.45 -9.32 6.73
N ALA A 84 -25.72 -8.81 7.93
CA ALA A 84 -26.57 -7.64 8.10
C ALA A 84 -25.79 -6.35 7.75
N MET A 85 -26.51 -5.31 7.34
CA MET A 85 -25.91 -3.97 7.16
C MET A 85 -25.35 -3.45 8.49
N GLY A 86 -24.17 -2.84 8.45
CA GLY A 86 -23.44 -2.40 9.64
C GLY A 86 -22.05 -3.01 9.75
N LEU A 87 -21.46 -2.95 10.95
CA LEU A 87 -20.12 -3.49 11.20
C LEU A 87 -20.16 -5.01 11.18
N VAL A 88 -19.45 -5.61 10.24
CA VAL A 88 -19.39 -7.06 10.01
C VAL A 88 -17.96 -7.53 9.83
N GLU A 89 -17.76 -8.80 10.13
CA GLU A 89 -16.52 -9.52 9.90
C GLU A 89 -16.75 -10.60 8.84
N LEU A 90 -16.03 -10.50 7.72
CA LEU A 90 -16.12 -11.40 6.58
C LEU A 90 -14.76 -12.00 6.26
N SER A 91 -14.74 -13.24 5.77
CA SER A 91 -13.50 -13.93 5.39
C SER A 91 -13.71 -14.75 4.14
N GLY A 92 -12.79 -14.65 3.18
CA GLY A 92 -12.93 -15.34 1.90
C GLY A 92 -11.74 -15.12 0.98
N LEU A 93 -11.85 -15.60 -0.27
CA LEU A 93 -10.84 -15.48 -1.30
C LEU A 93 -11.07 -14.21 -2.13
N ALA A 94 -10.00 -13.48 -2.42
CA ALA A 94 -10.06 -12.29 -3.26
C ALA A 94 -10.17 -12.65 -4.76
N ALA A 95 -11.17 -12.11 -5.44
CA ALA A 95 -11.44 -12.32 -6.86
C ALA A 95 -11.85 -11.01 -7.54
N SER A 96 -11.22 -10.67 -8.67
CA SER A 96 -11.60 -9.53 -9.51
C SER A 96 -11.06 -9.76 -10.92
N PRO A 97 -11.74 -9.31 -11.99
CA PRO A 97 -11.15 -9.27 -13.33
C PRO A 97 -10.17 -8.11 -13.47
N TYR A 98 -10.30 -7.08 -12.64
CA TYR A 98 -9.39 -5.94 -12.65
C TYR A 98 -8.13 -6.32 -11.85
N ILE A 99 -7.00 -6.29 -12.53
CA ILE A 99 -5.69 -6.57 -11.95
C ILE A 99 -4.76 -5.40 -12.21
N MET A 100 -3.81 -5.19 -11.29
CA MET A 100 -2.71 -4.25 -11.46
C MET A 100 -1.40 -4.94 -11.21
N LEU A 101 -0.32 -4.40 -11.78
CA LEU A 101 1.03 -4.89 -11.55
C LEU A 101 1.68 -4.09 -10.42
N SER A 102 2.25 -4.80 -9.45
CA SER A 102 3.03 -4.17 -8.39
C SER A 102 4.33 -3.55 -8.95
N PRO A 103 4.75 -2.36 -8.51
CA PRO A 103 5.87 -1.65 -9.12
C PRO A 103 7.23 -2.33 -8.87
N LEU A 104 7.39 -3.06 -7.76
CA LEU A 104 8.67 -3.69 -7.42
C LEU A 104 8.74 -5.14 -7.91
N LYS A 105 7.75 -5.99 -7.58
CA LYS A 105 7.72 -7.39 -8.02
C LYS A 105 7.09 -7.64 -9.39
N ARG A 106 6.41 -6.66 -9.99
CA ARG A 106 5.66 -6.83 -11.25
C ARG A 106 4.68 -8.01 -11.20
N THR A 107 4.04 -8.20 -10.04
CA THR A 107 3.06 -9.29 -9.82
C THR A 107 1.63 -8.74 -9.88
N GLU A 108 0.72 -9.53 -10.44
CA GLU A 108 -0.71 -9.23 -10.48
C GLU A 108 -1.30 -9.15 -9.06
N CYS A 109 -1.98 -8.04 -8.76
CA CYS A 109 -2.55 -7.76 -7.46
C CYS A 109 -3.75 -6.80 -7.55
N TYR A 110 -4.64 -6.88 -6.56
CA TYR A 110 -5.79 -5.97 -6.43
C TYR A 110 -5.46 -4.73 -5.57
N TYR A 111 -4.39 -4.83 -4.78
CA TYR A 111 -3.88 -3.76 -3.93
C TYR A 111 -2.37 -3.94 -3.81
N TYR A 112 -1.62 -2.86 -3.89
CA TYR A 112 -0.23 -2.86 -3.46
C TYR A 112 0.12 -1.61 -2.65
N ARG A 113 1.10 -1.78 -1.76
CA ARG A 113 1.79 -0.70 -1.05
C ARG A 113 3.28 -0.92 -1.13
N SER A 114 3.96 -0.03 -1.84
CA SER A 114 5.41 -0.07 -2.02
C SER A 114 6.03 1.13 -1.32
N VAL A 115 7.00 0.86 -0.43
CA VAL A 115 7.65 1.87 0.41
C VAL A 115 9.16 1.76 0.25
N ALA A 116 9.81 2.89 -0.01
CA ALA A 116 11.26 3.00 0.11
C ALA A 116 11.67 3.80 1.33
N TRP A 117 12.67 3.28 2.01
CA TRP A 117 13.34 3.86 3.16
C TRP A 117 14.79 4.14 2.79
N GLN A 118 15.31 5.27 3.21
CA GLN A 118 16.71 5.63 3.02
C GLN A 118 17.38 5.77 4.38
N LEU A 119 18.57 5.21 4.54
CA LEU A 119 19.37 5.43 5.72
C LEU A 119 19.95 6.85 5.70
N LYS A 120 19.57 7.67 6.66
CA LYS A 120 20.17 8.99 6.91
C LYS A 120 21.11 8.89 8.10
N GLN A 121 22.33 9.39 7.93
CA GLN A 121 23.26 9.53 9.04
C GLN A 121 22.96 10.82 9.80
N GLN A 122 22.81 10.70 11.12
CA GLN A 122 22.62 11.80 12.06
C GLN A 122 23.73 11.72 13.11
N GLY A 123 24.88 12.33 12.81
CA GLY A 123 26.07 12.29 13.67
C GLY A 123 26.60 10.87 13.84
N LYS A 124 26.53 10.33 15.07
CA LYS A 124 26.96 8.96 15.40
C LYS A 124 25.84 7.92 15.23
N SER A 125 24.63 8.34 14.92
CA SER A 125 23.46 7.46 14.76
C SER A 125 23.02 7.43 13.31
N SER A 126 22.38 6.34 12.90
CA SER A 126 21.75 6.22 11.58
C SER A 126 20.26 5.91 11.76
N GLU A 127 19.41 6.63 11.03
CA GLU A 127 17.97 6.47 11.08
C GLU A 127 17.41 6.14 9.70
N TRP A 128 16.50 5.18 9.64
CA TRP A 128 15.75 4.87 8.42
C TRP A 128 14.62 5.86 8.26
N VAL A 129 14.69 6.67 7.20
CA VAL A 129 13.68 7.68 6.90
C VAL A 129 12.93 7.26 5.65
N LYS A 130 11.60 7.31 5.72
CA LYS A 130 10.73 7.03 4.58
C LYS A 130 10.94 8.09 3.50
N VAL A 131 11.31 7.67 2.30
CA VAL A 131 11.62 8.58 1.17
C VAL A 131 10.61 8.49 0.04
N ALA A 132 9.99 7.32 -0.18
CA ALA A 132 8.94 7.16 -1.17
C ALA A 132 7.84 6.22 -0.65
N GLU A 133 6.60 6.49 -1.06
CA GLU A 133 5.47 5.58 -0.88
C GLU A 133 4.52 5.71 -2.04
N GLU A 134 4.17 4.56 -2.60
CA GLU A 134 3.17 4.41 -3.64
C GLU A 134 2.14 3.40 -3.16
N THR A 135 0.87 3.71 -3.40
CA THR A 135 -0.24 2.84 -3.02
C THR A 135 -1.31 2.98 -4.07
N LEU A 136 -1.75 1.84 -4.58
CA LEU A 136 -2.76 1.74 -5.63
C LEU A 136 -3.66 0.55 -5.32
N HIS A 137 -4.91 0.66 -5.70
CA HIS A 137 -5.93 -0.31 -5.36
C HIS A 137 -7.04 -0.32 -6.41
N VAL A 138 -7.68 -1.47 -6.56
CA VAL A 138 -8.91 -1.65 -7.34
C VAL A 138 -9.96 -2.33 -6.45
N PRO A 139 -11.26 -2.08 -6.69
CA PRO A 139 -12.31 -2.87 -6.06
C PRO A 139 -12.17 -4.36 -6.42
N PHE A 140 -12.42 -5.24 -5.45
CA PHE A 140 -12.39 -6.68 -5.65
C PHE A 140 -13.49 -7.36 -4.84
N TYR A 141 -13.93 -8.53 -5.30
CA TYR A 141 -14.83 -9.38 -4.55
C TYR A 141 -14.07 -10.21 -3.51
N VAL A 142 -14.69 -10.40 -2.36
CA VAL A 142 -14.33 -11.47 -1.43
C VAL A 142 -15.41 -12.55 -1.53
N ASP A 143 -14.97 -13.79 -1.74
CA ASP A 143 -15.83 -14.97 -1.88
C ASP A 143 -15.60 -15.96 -0.72
N ASP A 144 -16.62 -16.19 0.10
CA ASP A 144 -16.58 -17.11 1.24
C ASP A 144 -17.16 -18.51 0.91
N GLY A 145 -17.48 -18.76 -0.36
CA GLY A 145 -18.19 -19.93 -0.88
C GLY A 145 -19.70 -19.87 -0.70
N SER A 146 -20.21 -18.91 0.07
CA SER A 146 -21.64 -18.67 0.28
C SER A 146 -22.18 -17.48 -0.50
N GLY A 147 -21.31 -16.54 -0.89
CA GLY A 147 -21.65 -15.38 -1.70
C GLY A 147 -20.41 -14.54 -1.99
N LYS A 148 -20.58 -13.51 -2.82
CA LYS A 148 -19.54 -12.53 -3.16
C LYS A 148 -19.94 -11.17 -2.62
N VAL A 149 -19.01 -10.47 -1.97
CA VAL A 149 -19.19 -9.09 -1.50
C VAL A 149 -18.13 -8.19 -2.10
N LEU A 150 -18.55 -7.05 -2.65
CA LEU A 150 -17.60 -6.08 -3.20
C LEU A 150 -16.90 -5.38 -2.04
N VAL A 151 -15.58 -5.38 -2.05
CA VAL A 151 -14.75 -4.70 -1.06
C VAL A 151 -14.05 -3.54 -1.73
N ASP A 152 -14.24 -2.36 -1.14
CA ASP A 152 -13.47 -1.17 -1.48
C ASP A 152 -12.33 -1.01 -0.46
N PRO A 153 -11.06 -1.25 -0.84
CA PRO A 153 -9.93 -1.19 0.08
C PRO A 153 -9.59 0.23 0.57
N ARG A 154 -10.28 1.27 0.09
CA ARG A 154 -9.99 2.67 0.45
C ARG A 154 -10.14 2.93 1.95
N GLY A 155 -9.07 3.50 2.52
CA GLY A 155 -9.04 3.93 3.92
C GLY A 155 -9.00 2.79 4.96
N ALA A 156 -8.76 1.55 4.55
CA ALA A 156 -8.57 0.41 5.44
C ALA A 156 -7.20 0.46 6.14
N GLU A 157 -7.16 0.02 7.40
CA GLU A 157 -5.91 -0.37 8.06
C GLU A 157 -5.50 -1.76 7.52
N MET A 158 -4.32 -1.84 6.91
CA MET A 158 -3.84 -3.05 6.22
C MET A 158 -2.82 -3.80 7.08
N ASP A 159 -3.06 -5.07 7.38
CA ASP A 159 -2.06 -6.04 7.87
C ASP A 159 -1.87 -7.10 6.80
N LEU A 160 -1.01 -6.82 5.82
CA LEU A 160 -0.71 -7.70 4.69
C LEU A 160 0.65 -8.38 4.87
N HIS A 161 0.87 -9.48 4.15
CA HIS A 161 2.18 -10.11 4.11
C HIS A 161 3.16 -9.20 3.38
N CYS A 162 4.37 -9.06 3.93
CA CYS A 162 5.46 -8.36 3.24
C CYS A 162 5.98 -9.31 2.16
N ASP A 163 5.58 -9.06 0.92
CA ASP A 163 5.93 -9.88 -0.21
C ASP A 163 7.42 -9.70 -0.55
N LEU A 164 7.88 -8.46 -0.60
CA LEU A 164 9.26 -8.11 -0.90
C LEU A 164 9.84 -7.30 0.25
N GLN A 165 11.00 -7.68 0.75
CA GLN A 165 11.83 -6.83 1.58
C GLN A 165 13.28 -7.01 1.16
N GLN A 166 13.87 -5.97 0.57
CA GLN A 166 15.26 -5.99 0.12
C GLN A 166 15.98 -4.71 0.54
N GLU A 167 17.24 -4.86 0.93
CA GLU A 167 18.14 -3.77 1.31
C GLU A 167 19.26 -3.72 0.28
N TYR A 168 19.44 -2.55 -0.33
CA TYR A 168 20.45 -2.29 -1.37
C TYR A 168 21.46 -1.29 -0.85
N HIS A 169 22.72 -1.69 -0.88
CA HIS A 169 23.83 -0.85 -0.47
C HIS A 169 24.88 -0.78 -1.59
N ARG A 170 25.10 0.41 -2.14
CA ARG A 170 26.17 0.65 -3.11
C ARG A 170 27.45 1.03 -2.37
N SER A 171 28.12 0.05 -1.77
CA SER A 171 29.48 0.25 -1.30
C SER A 171 30.45 0.00 -2.44
N ILE A 172 31.33 0.96 -2.73
CA ILE A 172 32.40 0.84 -3.74
C ILE A 172 33.33 -0.36 -3.45
N LEU A 173 33.39 -0.80 -2.19
CA LEU A 173 34.27 -1.87 -1.71
C LEU A 173 33.61 -3.26 -1.62
N PHE A 174 32.28 -3.35 -1.72
CA PHE A 174 31.56 -4.62 -1.63
C PHE A 174 30.42 -4.62 -2.66
N THR A 175 30.51 -5.52 -3.64
CA THR A 175 29.47 -5.74 -4.65
C THR A 175 28.20 -6.24 -3.96
N GLY A 176 27.35 -5.31 -3.51
CA GLY A 176 26.00 -5.62 -3.07
C GLY A 176 25.18 -6.21 -4.23
N PRO A 177 24.00 -6.79 -3.94
CA PRO A 177 23.10 -7.26 -4.99
C PRO A 177 22.79 -6.10 -5.94
N GLU A 178 22.98 -6.34 -7.23
CA GLU A 178 22.68 -5.35 -8.28
C GLU A 178 21.21 -4.94 -8.16
N MET A 179 20.96 -3.63 -8.15
CA MET A 179 19.61 -3.10 -7.96
C MET A 179 18.75 -3.42 -9.20
N PRO A 180 17.62 -4.13 -9.06
CA PRO A 180 16.76 -4.45 -10.19
C PRO A 180 16.22 -3.18 -10.86
N GLY A 181 16.08 -3.21 -12.19
CA GLY A 181 15.59 -2.05 -12.96
C GLY A 181 14.22 -1.52 -12.48
N CYS A 182 13.32 -2.40 -12.04
CA CYS A 182 12.01 -1.99 -11.48
C CYS A 182 12.14 -1.16 -10.21
N VAL A 183 13.14 -1.46 -9.36
CA VAL A 183 13.41 -0.70 -8.14
C VAL A 183 14.04 0.64 -8.49
N ALA A 184 15.00 0.67 -9.41
CA ALA A 184 15.62 1.90 -9.87
C ALA A 184 14.60 2.84 -10.55
N GLU A 185 13.69 2.30 -11.36
CA GLU A 185 12.57 3.03 -11.98
C GLU A 185 11.65 3.62 -10.93
N PHE A 186 11.25 2.81 -9.94
CA PHE A 186 10.45 3.28 -8.80
C PHE A 186 11.13 4.43 -8.06
N LEU A 187 12.41 4.30 -7.71
CA LEU A 187 13.14 5.35 -7.00
C LEU A 187 13.27 6.63 -7.84
N THR A 188 13.58 6.49 -9.12
CA THR A 188 13.74 7.62 -10.05
C THR A 188 12.44 8.39 -10.22
N ARG A 189 11.29 7.70 -10.32
CA ARG A 189 9.96 8.36 -10.42
C ARG A 189 9.63 9.19 -9.19
N HIS A 190 10.15 8.80 -8.02
CA HIS A 190 9.97 9.49 -6.75
C HIS A 190 11.11 10.47 -6.44
N GLY A 191 12.03 10.71 -7.39
CA GLY A 191 13.16 11.63 -7.24
C GLY A 191 14.20 11.16 -6.20
N VAL A 192 14.26 9.87 -5.92
CA VAL A 192 15.19 9.28 -4.94
C VAL A 192 16.42 8.75 -5.68
N ASP A 193 17.58 9.19 -5.23
CA ASP A 193 18.87 8.75 -5.73
C ASP A 193 19.16 7.28 -5.36
N PRO A 194 19.37 6.38 -6.34
CA PRO A 194 19.61 4.95 -6.09
C PRO A 194 20.97 4.65 -5.47
N ASP A 195 21.91 5.60 -5.44
CA ASP A 195 23.27 5.36 -4.93
C ASP A 195 23.36 5.30 -3.39
N LYS A 196 22.27 5.63 -2.70
CA LYS A 196 22.22 5.64 -1.22
C LYS A 196 21.89 4.25 -0.67
N HIS A 197 22.03 4.09 0.65
CA HIS A 197 21.57 2.87 1.31
C HIS A 197 20.04 2.88 1.38
N ILE A 198 19.42 2.07 0.54
CA ILE A 198 17.97 2.02 0.34
C ILE A 198 17.44 0.69 0.82
N LYS A 199 16.29 0.72 1.50
CA LYS A 199 15.49 -0.44 1.84
C LYS A 199 14.13 -0.30 1.20
N VAL A 200 13.71 -1.30 0.44
CA VAL A 200 12.38 -1.33 -0.18
C VAL A 200 11.52 -2.44 0.40
N GLU A 201 10.24 -2.13 0.57
CA GLU A 201 9.23 -3.04 1.07
C GLU A 201 8.00 -3.00 0.17
N GLU A 202 7.44 -4.15 -0.17
CA GLU A 202 6.21 -4.28 -0.96
C GLU A 202 5.21 -5.21 -0.28
N HIS A 203 3.97 -4.76 -0.18
CA HIS A 203 2.84 -5.54 0.35
C HIS A 203 1.75 -5.61 -0.70
N CYS A 204 1.31 -6.81 -1.08
CA CYS A 204 0.29 -6.99 -2.12
C CYS A 204 -0.87 -7.89 -1.68
N ILE A 205 -2.05 -7.64 -2.26
CA ILE A 205 -3.18 -8.57 -2.24
C ILE A 205 -3.23 -9.27 -3.60
N LYS A 206 -2.96 -10.57 -3.63
CA LYS A 206 -2.90 -11.37 -4.87
C LYS A 206 -4.26 -12.02 -5.18
N PRO A 207 -4.49 -12.43 -6.44
CA PRO A 207 -5.60 -13.28 -6.79
C PRO A 207 -5.67 -14.54 -5.92
N LYS A 208 -6.88 -14.93 -5.52
CA LYS A 208 -7.15 -16.11 -4.68
C LYS A 208 -6.47 -16.09 -3.31
N ASN A 209 -6.01 -14.92 -2.85
CA ASN A 209 -5.50 -14.78 -1.49
C ASN A 209 -6.65 -14.83 -0.49
N PHE A 210 -6.48 -15.56 0.60
CA PHE A 210 -7.44 -15.58 1.70
C PHE A 210 -7.31 -14.30 2.52
N LEU A 211 -8.41 -13.56 2.62
CA LEU A 211 -8.47 -12.31 3.35
C LEU A 211 -9.48 -12.38 4.48
N PHE A 212 -9.12 -11.69 5.55
CA PHE A 212 -9.96 -11.33 6.66
C PHE A 212 -10.30 -9.85 6.56
N VAL A 213 -11.59 -9.51 6.43
CA VAL A 213 -12.03 -8.12 6.29
C VAL A 213 -13.05 -7.77 7.37
N LEU A 214 -12.72 -6.76 8.16
CA LEU A 214 -13.60 -6.13 9.13
C LEU A 214 -13.99 -4.76 8.59
N GLY A 215 -15.28 -4.48 8.42
CA GLY A 215 -15.72 -3.22 7.82
C GLY A 215 -17.21 -2.97 7.99
N THR A 216 -17.69 -1.85 7.45
CA THR A 216 -19.12 -1.54 7.43
C THR A 216 -19.72 -2.00 6.12
N LEU A 217 -20.66 -2.95 6.18
CA LEU A 217 -21.48 -3.36 5.05
C LEU A 217 -22.60 -2.34 4.85
N SER A 218 -22.63 -1.72 3.68
CA SER A 218 -23.55 -0.65 3.34
C SER A 218 -24.08 -0.80 1.92
N GLN A 219 -25.10 -0.02 1.59
CA GLN A 219 -25.62 0.02 0.22
C GLN A 219 -24.57 0.68 -0.68
N ASN A 220 -24.38 0.13 -1.88
CA ASN A 220 -23.38 0.65 -2.80
C ASN A 220 -23.76 2.04 -3.33
N PRO A 221 -22.94 3.08 -3.07
CA PRO A 221 -23.21 4.43 -3.57
C PRO A 221 -22.95 4.60 -5.07
N GLY A 222 -22.53 3.53 -5.76
CA GLY A 222 -22.05 3.59 -7.14
C GLY A 222 -20.54 3.79 -7.15
N LEU A 223 -19.79 2.72 -6.87
CA LEU A 223 -18.34 2.76 -6.95
C LEU A 223 -17.88 2.86 -8.41
N ASP A 224 -17.31 3.99 -8.79
CA ASP A 224 -16.49 4.06 -9.99
C ASP A 224 -15.17 3.32 -9.73
N ALA A 225 -14.79 2.38 -10.61
CA ALA A 225 -13.49 1.71 -10.59
C ALA A 225 -12.34 2.66 -10.98
N THR A 226 -12.38 3.90 -10.50
CA THR A 226 -11.33 4.87 -10.75
C THR A 226 -10.12 4.49 -9.93
N VAL A 227 -9.06 4.07 -10.63
CA VAL A 227 -7.73 3.80 -10.08
C VAL A 227 -7.14 5.13 -9.59
N ALA A 228 -7.42 5.48 -8.33
CA ALA A 228 -6.87 6.69 -7.72
C ALA A 228 -5.57 6.35 -6.97
N PRO A 229 -4.43 6.96 -7.33
CA PRO A 229 -3.22 6.80 -6.54
C PRO A 229 -3.40 7.47 -5.17
N ALA A 230 -2.86 6.88 -4.11
CA ALA A 230 -3.11 7.35 -2.73
C ALA A 230 -2.63 8.78 -2.41
N TRP A 231 -1.86 9.44 -3.30
CA TRP A 231 -1.54 10.86 -3.17
C TRP A 231 -2.71 11.77 -3.60
N ALA A 232 -3.53 11.35 -4.57
CA ALA A 232 -4.73 12.08 -4.98
C ALA A 232 -5.76 12.16 -3.83
N GLU A 233 -5.89 11.09 -3.05
CA GLU A 233 -6.77 11.05 -1.86
C GLU A 233 -6.37 12.05 -0.76
N ARG A 234 -5.06 12.35 -0.62
CA ARG A 234 -4.59 13.34 0.37
C ARG A 234 -4.97 14.77 -0.05
N ALA A 235 -5.10 15.03 -1.35
CA ALA A 235 -5.54 16.31 -1.87
C ALA A 235 -7.04 16.53 -1.58
N ASP A 236 -7.88 15.53 -1.87
CA ASP A 236 -9.33 15.60 -1.62
C ASP A 236 -9.66 15.73 -0.13
N ARG A 237 -8.91 15.04 0.75
CA ARG A 237 -9.10 15.18 2.20
C ARG A 237 -8.76 16.59 2.69
N LYS A 238 -7.72 17.25 2.13
CA LYS A 238 -7.40 18.65 2.45
C LYS A 238 -8.47 19.61 1.94
N LEU A 239 -8.98 19.40 0.73
CA LEU A 239 -10.08 20.18 0.15
C LEU A 239 -11.38 20.04 0.96
N ASN A 240 -11.77 18.83 1.34
CA ASN A 240 -12.98 18.59 2.13
C ASN A 240 -12.88 19.13 3.56
N THR A 241 -11.68 19.10 4.16
CA THR A 241 -11.45 19.70 5.49
C THR A 241 -11.47 21.22 5.43
N ALA A 242 -10.96 21.83 4.35
CA ALA A 242 -11.03 23.27 4.11
C ALA A 242 -12.47 23.74 3.83
N PHE A 243 -13.25 22.96 3.09
CA PHE A 243 -14.66 23.27 2.80
C PHE A 243 -15.56 23.17 4.04
N SER A 244 -15.29 22.22 4.94
CA SER A 244 -16.04 22.05 6.20
C SER A 244 -15.80 23.18 7.21
N LEU A 245 -14.65 23.87 7.13
CA LEU A 245 -14.35 25.07 7.92
C LEU A 245 -14.96 26.36 7.36
N SER A 246 -15.49 26.33 6.12
CA SER A 246 -16.02 27.53 5.45
C SER A 246 -17.54 27.73 5.60
N ASN A 247 -18.30 26.74 6.10
CA ASN A 247 -19.76 26.84 6.22
C ASN A 247 -20.23 27.36 7.59
N LYS A 248 -19.62 28.46 8.05
CA LYS A 248 -20.15 29.22 9.19
C LYS A 248 -19.96 30.72 9.01
N THR A 249 -20.48 31.29 7.92
CA THR A 249 -20.93 32.69 7.83
C THR A 249 -21.96 32.83 6.69
N GLU A 250 -22.99 33.61 6.94
CA GLU A 250 -24.18 33.82 6.13
C GLU A 250 -23.92 34.48 4.76
N ALA A 251 -24.80 34.12 3.82
CA ALA A 251 -25.45 34.93 2.79
C ALA A 251 -24.64 35.65 1.68
N ASN A 252 -25.13 35.39 0.46
CA ASN A 252 -24.91 36.05 -0.84
C ASN A 252 -23.56 35.86 -1.54
N GLY A 253 -23.57 34.98 -2.56
CA GLY A 253 -22.58 34.93 -3.62
C GLY A 253 -22.52 33.56 -4.27
N LEU A 254 -23.06 33.46 -5.49
CA LEU A 254 -22.91 32.30 -6.37
C LEU A 254 -21.42 32.02 -6.63
N PRO A 255 -20.86 30.84 -6.28
CA PRO A 255 -19.48 30.53 -6.64
C PRO A 255 -19.42 30.01 -8.08
N THR A 256 -18.73 30.76 -8.93
CA THR A 256 -18.37 30.39 -10.30
C THR A 256 -17.57 29.09 -10.32
N THR A 257 -18.13 28.07 -10.95
CA THR A 257 -17.39 26.91 -11.43
C THR A 257 -16.38 27.39 -12.49
N HIS A 258 -15.09 27.32 -12.18
CA HIS A 258 -14.06 27.50 -13.20
C HIS A 258 -13.98 26.22 -14.05
N VAL A 259 -14.97 26.05 -14.92
CA VAL A 259 -14.89 25.10 -16.03
C VAL A 259 -13.84 25.64 -16.97
N VAL A 260 -12.72 24.92 -17.12
CA VAL A 260 -11.77 25.17 -18.21
C VAL A 260 -12.47 24.81 -19.50
N ARG A 261 -13.15 25.80 -20.10
CA ARG A 261 -13.57 25.76 -21.49
C ARG A 261 -12.36 26.08 -22.35
N LEU A 262 -11.81 25.06 -22.99
CA LEU A 262 -10.94 25.25 -24.15
C LEU A 262 -11.78 26.00 -25.19
N SER A 263 -11.52 27.30 -25.31
CA SER A 263 -12.22 28.16 -26.24
C SER A 263 -11.59 27.98 -27.61
N ASP A 264 -12.31 27.33 -28.52
CA ASP A 264 -12.13 27.51 -29.96
C ASP A 264 -12.58 28.93 -30.30
N ASN A 265 -11.67 29.90 -30.19
CA ASN A 265 -11.88 31.18 -30.84
C ASN A 265 -10.53 31.77 -31.26
N ALA A 266 -10.21 31.58 -32.53
CA ALA A 266 -9.07 32.21 -33.17
C ALA A 266 -9.30 33.72 -33.27
N VAL A 267 -8.65 34.50 -32.41
CA VAL A 267 -8.56 35.95 -32.56
C VAL A 267 -7.57 36.23 -33.70
N MET A 268 -8.05 36.91 -34.74
CA MET A 268 -7.29 37.24 -35.95
C MET A 268 -6.24 38.32 -35.64
N VAL A 269 -4.97 37.95 -35.63
CA VAL A 269 -3.83 38.87 -35.47
C VAL A 269 -3.37 39.39 -36.85
N PRO A 270 -3.08 40.69 -37.03
CA PRO A 270 -2.59 41.25 -38.30
C PRO A 270 -1.24 40.64 -38.72
N ALA A 271 -1.07 40.39 -40.03
CA ALA A 271 0.07 39.66 -40.61
C ALA A 271 1.45 40.29 -40.38
N THR A 272 1.51 41.55 -39.93
CA THR A 272 2.75 42.30 -39.69
C THR A 272 3.45 41.95 -38.38
N ALA A 273 2.82 41.22 -37.46
CA ALA A 273 3.41 40.86 -36.16
C ALA A 273 3.79 39.37 -36.01
N MET A 274 3.66 38.55 -37.05
CA MET A 274 3.84 37.09 -36.93
C MET A 274 5.30 36.64 -37.08
N THR A 275 5.73 35.73 -36.19
CA THR A 275 7.02 35.03 -36.29
C THR A 275 7.04 34.05 -37.48
N GLN A 276 8.22 33.66 -37.96
CA GLN A 276 8.35 32.83 -39.17
C GLN A 276 7.65 31.46 -39.03
N GLN A 277 7.67 30.87 -37.83
CA GLN A 277 6.95 29.63 -37.50
C GLN A 277 5.42 29.83 -37.48
N GLN A 278 4.93 30.98 -37.03
CA GLN A 278 3.49 31.30 -37.05
C GLN A 278 2.96 31.52 -38.47
N LYS A 279 3.78 32.08 -39.38
CA LYS A 279 3.43 32.22 -40.80
C LYS A 279 3.30 30.87 -41.50
N ILE A 280 4.19 29.93 -41.18
CA ILE A 280 4.13 28.55 -41.71
C ILE A 280 2.88 27.84 -41.20
N ALA A 281 2.58 27.94 -39.90
CA ALA A 281 1.37 27.37 -39.31
C ALA A 281 0.07 27.96 -39.89
N ALA A 282 0.03 29.28 -40.12
CA ALA A 282 -1.12 29.95 -40.71
C ALA A 282 -1.30 29.66 -42.21
N ALA A 283 -0.22 29.41 -42.94
CA ALA A 283 -0.28 28.99 -44.34
C ALA A 283 -0.77 27.53 -44.47
N LEU A 284 -0.31 26.64 -43.59
CA LEU A 284 -0.73 25.24 -43.57
C LEU A 284 -2.20 25.05 -43.18
N SER A 285 -2.71 25.86 -42.24
CA SER A 285 -4.13 25.82 -41.87
C SER A 285 -5.04 26.39 -42.95
N ARG A 286 -4.61 27.42 -43.68
CA ARG A 286 -5.36 27.96 -44.84
C ARG A 286 -5.35 27.06 -46.06
N ALA A 287 -4.32 26.21 -46.21
CA ALA A 287 -4.25 25.23 -47.27
C ALA A 287 -5.16 24.00 -47.04
N GLY A 288 -5.91 23.94 -45.94
CA GLY A 288 -6.90 22.89 -45.69
C GLY A 288 -6.31 21.49 -45.49
N MET A 289 -5.01 21.39 -45.16
CA MET A 289 -4.35 20.10 -44.93
C MET A 289 -4.53 19.66 -43.47
N SER A 290 -5.76 19.32 -43.09
CA SER A 290 -6.04 18.62 -41.83
C SER A 290 -6.21 17.12 -42.11
N ASN A 291 -5.10 16.42 -42.42
CA ASN A 291 -5.11 14.97 -42.33
C ASN A 291 -3.72 14.39 -42.01
N THR A 292 -3.62 13.71 -40.88
CA THR A 292 -2.45 13.01 -40.36
C THR A 292 -2.34 11.63 -41.01
N ALA A 293 -2.23 11.57 -42.35
CA ALA A 293 -2.29 10.29 -43.08
C ALA A 293 -1.29 10.16 -44.26
N VAL A 294 -0.17 10.91 -44.26
CA VAL A 294 0.81 10.89 -45.38
C VAL A 294 2.25 10.62 -44.91
N TRP A 295 2.46 10.00 -43.76
CA TRP A 295 3.83 9.69 -43.27
C TRP A 295 4.20 8.19 -43.35
N SER A 296 3.40 7.36 -44.02
CA SER A 296 3.60 5.91 -44.07
C SER A 296 4.20 5.35 -45.37
N GLY A 297 4.84 6.18 -46.22
CA GLY A 297 5.20 5.73 -47.56
C GLY A 297 6.40 6.41 -48.19
N ALA A 298 7.59 6.25 -47.61
CA ALA A 298 8.85 6.36 -48.36
C ALA A 298 9.96 5.60 -47.64
N GLY A 299 10.10 4.31 -47.97
CA GLY A 299 11.28 3.53 -47.63
C GLY A 299 12.34 3.65 -48.73
N THR A 300 13.58 3.92 -48.35
CA THR A 300 14.77 3.39 -49.03
C THR A 300 15.83 3.13 -47.95
N GLY A 301 16.20 1.87 -47.79
CA GLY A 301 17.07 1.41 -46.71
C GLY A 301 18.56 1.38 -47.04
N VAL A 302 19.36 1.32 -45.98
CA VAL A 302 20.65 0.61 -45.92
C VAL A 302 20.73 -0.05 -44.53
N LYS A 303 21.23 -1.29 -44.50
CA LYS A 303 21.25 -2.20 -43.34
C LYS A 303 22.41 -1.91 -42.36
N THR A 304 22.19 -2.36 -41.12
CA THR A 304 23.15 -2.85 -40.11
C THR A 304 23.68 -1.82 -39.10
N ALA A 305 23.13 -1.81 -37.88
CA ALA A 305 23.74 -2.46 -36.70
C ALA A 305 22.82 -2.32 -35.47
N ARG A 306 22.92 -3.34 -34.61
CA ARG A 306 22.10 -3.66 -33.44
C ARG A 306 22.44 -2.76 -32.24
N SER A 307 21.46 -2.08 -31.66
CA SER A 307 21.43 -1.80 -30.21
C SER A 307 19.99 -1.51 -29.76
N GLU A 308 19.50 -2.34 -28.84
CA GLU A 308 18.20 -2.23 -28.20
C GLU A 308 18.26 -1.10 -27.17
N ALA A 309 17.50 -0.04 -27.41
CA ALA A 309 17.18 0.98 -26.41
C ALA A 309 15.70 1.32 -26.56
N MET A 310 14.87 0.56 -25.85
CA MET A 310 13.42 0.73 -25.81
C MET A 310 13.12 1.85 -24.80
N ALA A 311 12.96 3.06 -25.31
CA ALA A 311 12.35 4.16 -24.57
C ALA A 311 10.85 3.91 -24.49
N CYS A 312 10.34 3.56 -23.30
CA CYS A 312 8.91 3.51 -23.03
C CYS A 312 8.57 4.56 -21.99
N SER A 313 7.97 5.66 -22.47
CA SER A 313 7.24 6.62 -21.65
C SER A 313 6.01 5.89 -21.08
N ALA A 314 6.02 5.60 -19.77
CA ALA A 314 4.98 4.80 -19.14
C ALA A 314 3.73 5.66 -18.84
N THR A 315 2.74 5.57 -19.73
CA THR A 315 1.32 5.73 -19.39
C THR A 315 0.90 4.59 -18.46
N VAL A 316 0.11 4.90 -17.42
CA VAL A 316 -0.51 3.89 -16.55
C VAL A 316 -1.56 3.15 -17.39
N GLU A 317 -1.17 2.06 -18.03
CA GLU A 317 -2.11 1.17 -18.71
C GLU A 317 -2.73 0.21 -17.69
N VAL A 318 -4.01 0.43 -17.40
CA VAL A 318 -4.89 -0.63 -16.91
C VAL A 318 -5.12 -1.55 -18.10
N ALA A 319 -4.46 -2.71 -18.10
CA ALA A 319 -4.69 -3.73 -19.10
C ALA A 319 -6.08 -4.33 -18.88
N VAL A 320 -7.09 -3.76 -19.54
CA VAL A 320 -8.35 -4.45 -19.78
C VAL A 320 -8.03 -5.54 -20.78
N ILE A 321 -8.19 -6.79 -20.36
CA ILE A 321 -8.02 -7.95 -21.24
C ILE A 321 -9.09 -7.81 -22.32
N ASN A 322 -8.67 -7.58 -23.57
CA ASN A 322 -9.58 -7.56 -24.72
C ASN A 322 -10.31 -8.91 -24.80
N GLU A 323 -11.63 -8.86 -24.80
CA GLU A 323 -12.53 -9.98 -25.10
C GLU A 323 -12.34 -10.43 -26.55
N ALA A 324 -11.36 -11.30 -26.78
CA ALA A 324 -11.32 -12.12 -27.96
C ALA A 324 -10.63 -13.45 -27.63
N ALA A 325 -11.43 -14.52 -27.67
CA ALA A 325 -11.08 -15.94 -27.54
C ALA A 325 -10.96 -16.52 -26.11
N VAL A 326 -12.08 -16.63 -25.41
CA VAL A 326 -12.29 -17.66 -24.37
C VAL A 326 -13.62 -18.37 -24.63
N GLN A 327 -13.59 -19.70 -24.63
CA GLN A 327 -14.75 -20.60 -24.78
C GLN A 327 -15.78 -20.35 -23.65
N PRO A 328 -17.09 -20.50 -23.88
CA PRO A 328 -18.13 -20.07 -22.94
C PRO A 328 -18.25 -21.06 -21.78
N GLY A 329 -17.63 -20.72 -20.66
CA GLY A 329 -17.86 -21.32 -19.35
C GLY A 329 -17.88 -20.22 -18.30
N GLU A 330 -19.09 -19.81 -17.88
CA GLU A 330 -19.40 -18.98 -16.70
C GLU A 330 -18.43 -17.82 -16.37
N SER A 331 -18.28 -16.86 -17.27
CA SER A 331 -17.85 -15.51 -16.89
C SER A 331 -19.08 -14.74 -16.42
N GLU A 332 -19.53 -14.97 -15.18
CA GLU A 332 -20.43 -14.00 -14.54
C GLU A 332 -19.74 -12.65 -14.56
N GLY A 333 -20.32 -11.69 -15.29
CA GLY A 333 -19.78 -10.35 -15.43
C GLY A 333 -19.48 -9.74 -14.07
N PHE A 334 -18.29 -9.15 -13.91
CA PHE A 334 -17.95 -8.45 -12.69
C PHE A 334 -18.76 -7.16 -12.61
N ASP A 335 -19.77 -7.17 -11.75
CA ASP A 335 -20.58 -6.00 -11.46
C ASP A 335 -19.82 -5.06 -10.49
N LEU A 336 -19.72 -3.77 -10.82
CA LEU A 336 -19.16 -2.73 -9.93
C LEU A 336 -20.25 -2.05 -9.10
N HIS A 337 -21.51 -2.32 -9.43
CA HIS A 337 -22.69 -1.75 -8.80
C HIS A 337 -23.57 -2.81 -8.10
N PRO A 338 -23.00 -3.82 -7.39
CA PRO A 338 -23.83 -4.72 -6.61
C PRO A 338 -24.53 -3.91 -5.51
N PRO A 339 -25.69 -4.37 -5.01
CA PRO A 339 -26.47 -3.62 -4.02
C PRO A 339 -25.72 -3.38 -2.71
N THR A 340 -24.79 -4.26 -2.36
CA THR A 340 -24.03 -4.20 -1.10
C THR A 340 -22.52 -4.10 -1.36
N VAL A 341 -21.87 -3.30 -0.53
CA VAL A 341 -20.43 -3.08 -0.55
C VAL A 341 -19.89 -2.96 0.86
N LEU A 342 -18.71 -3.53 1.07
CA LEU A 342 -17.96 -3.43 2.31
C LEU A 342 -16.92 -2.31 2.18
N MET A 343 -17.07 -1.27 2.99
CA MET A 343 -16.20 -0.10 2.97
C MET A 343 -16.00 0.50 4.37
N LYS A 344 -15.25 1.59 4.43
CA LYS A 344 -15.10 2.37 5.66
C LYS A 344 -16.40 3.10 6.00
N GLY A 345 -16.97 2.81 7.18
CA GLY A 345 -18.16 3.51 7.67
C GLY A 345 -17.86 4.96 8.09
N SER A 346 -18.84 5.84 7.89
CA SER A 346 -18.80 7.24 8.35
C SER A 346 -18.89 7.37 9.87
N HIS A 347 -19.77 6.58 10.51
CA HIS A 347 -19.99 6.56 11.95
C HIS A 347 -19.14 5.52 12.70
N GLN A 348 -18.73 4.45 12.00
CA GLN A 348 -17.90 3.37 12.55
C GLN A 348 -16.66 3.20 11.68
N PRO A 349 -15.53 3.88 12.00
CA PRO A 349 -14.36 3.94 11.13
C PRO A 349 -13.51 2.66 11.17
N ALA A 350 -13.97 1.62 11.87
CA ALA A 350 -13.30 0.34 11.96
C ALA A 350 -13.34 -0.35 10.59
N PHE A 351 -12.24 -0.20 9.85
CA PHE A 351 -12.06 -0.85 8.57
C PHE A 351 -10.64 -1.43 8.51
N PHE A 352 -10.54 -2.75 8.47
CA PHE A 352 -9.29 -3.48 8.60
C PHE A 352 -9.28 -4.68 7.66
N ILE A 353 -8.21 -4.82 6.87
CA ILE A 353 -8.00 -5.95 5.96
C ILE A 353 -6.70 -6.65 6.37
N SER A 354 -6.77 -7.97 6.55
CA SER A 354 -5.65 -8.78 7.00
C SER A 354 -5.49 -10.07 6.21
N TRP A 355 -4.24 -10.48 5.97
CA TRP A 355 -3.92 -11.81 5.41
C TRP A 355 -4.03 -12.94 6.44
N ARG A 356 -4.01 -12.60 7.73
CA ARG A 356 -4.08 -13.56 8.85
C ARG A 356 -5.52 -13.92 9.15
N SER A 357 -5.73 -15.13 9.67
CA SER A 357 -7.02 -15.53 10.23
C SER A 357 -7.41 -14.66 11.43
N GLN A 358 -8.71 -14.52 11.69
CA GLN A 358 -9.25 -13.81 12.85
C GLN A 358 -8.57 -14.25 14.17
N ARG A 359 -8.42 -15.57 14.35
CA ARG A 359 -7.81 -16.18 15.54
C ARG A 359 -6.36 -15.75 15.71
N ASP A 360 -5.61 -15.68 14.62
CA ASP A 360 -4.20 -15.26 14.66
C ASP A 360 -4.06 -13.77 14.96
N VAL A 361 -4.94 -12.93 14.41
CA VAL A 361 -5.00 -11.50 14.71
C VAL A 361 -5.29 -11.31 16.19
N VAL A 362 -6.33 -11.94 16.72
CA VAL A 362 -6.74 -11.88 18.14
C VAL A 362 -5.64 -12.43 19.06
N LYS A 363 -5.03 -13.57 18.73
CA LYS A 363 -3.95 -14.18 19.53
C LYS A 363 -2.73 -13.26 19.58
N SER A 364 -2.36 -12.68 18.43
CA SER A 364 -1.21 -11.77 18.35
C SER A 364 -1.45 -10.45 19.08
N LEU A 365 -2.69 -9.94 19.08
CA LEU A 365 -3.10 -8.76 19.84
C LEU A 365 -3.14 -9.07 21.34
N GLY A 366 -3.68 -10.23 21.72
CA GLY A 366 -3.81 -10.69 23.11
C GLY A 366 -2.47 -10.86 23.80
N TRP A 367 -1.55 -11.63 23.22
CA TRP A 367 -0.22 -11.79 23.80
C TRP A 367 0.50 -10.43 24.00
N LYS A 368 0.41 -9.52 23.02
CA LYS A 368 1.01 -8.19 23.12
C LYS A 368 0.35 -7.34 24.20
N SER A 369 -0.99 -7.37 24.29
CA SER A 369 -1.72 -6.63 25.32
C SER A 369 -1.41 -7.16 26.71
N ASP A 370 -1.37 -8.47 26.88
CA ASP A 370 -1.16 -9.11 28.18
C ASP A 370 0.24 -8.79 28.71
N VAL A 371 1.28 -8.91 27.86
CA VAL A 371 2.66 -8.52 28.22
C VAL A 371 2.74 -7.04 28.58
N MET A 372 2.05 -6.15 27.86
CA MET A 372 2.07 -4.71 28.16
C MET A 372 1.29 -4.34 29.44
N ILE A 373 0.16 -5.01 29.69
CA ILE A 373 -0.70 -4.77 30.85
C ILE A 373 -0.06 -5.28 32.14
N TRP A 374 0.63 -6.42 32.11
CA TRP A 374 1.32 -6.95 33.30
C TRP A 374 2.74 -6.39 33.44
N GLY A 375 3.46 -6.24 32.32
CA GLY A 375 4.84 -5.75 32.31
C GLY A 375 4.96 -4.27 32.63
N GLY A 376 3.98 -3.44 32.23
CA GLY A 376 3.95 -2.01 32.53
C GLY A 376 3.97 -1.72 34.03
N PRO A 377 2.96 -2.18 34.80
CA PRO A 377 2.90 -2.00 36.25
C PRO A 377 4.11 -2.60 36.98
N ALA A 378 4.54 -3.82 36.62
CA ALA A 378 5.73 -4.44 37.22
C ALA A 378 6.98 -3.57 37.04
N LEU A 379 7.19 -3.02 35.83
CA LEU A 379 8.28 -2.08 35.56
C LEU A 379 8.13 -0.79 36.38
N THR A 380 6.93 -0.20 36.42
CA THR A 380 6.70 1.03 37.19
C THR A 380 6.97 0.85 38.69
N LEU A 381 6.47 -0.23 39.29
CA LEU A 381 6.66 -0.51 40.72
C LEU A 381 8.13 -0.77 41.05
N THR A 382 8.83 -1.49 40.18
CA THR A 382 10.28 -1.73 40.33
C THR A 382 11.05 -0.41 40.27
N CYS A 383 10.75 0.46 39.30
CA CYS A 383 11.41 1.77 39.18
C CYS A 383 11.10 2.71 40.36
N ILE A 384 9.85 2.71 40.84
CA ILE A 384 9.42 3.51 42.00
C ILE A 384 10.11 3.01 43.28
N TYR A 385 10.25 1.69 43.45
CA TYR A 385 10.98 1.10 44.58
C TYR A 385 12.43 1.58 44.63
N PHE A 386 13.15 1.55 43.50
CA PHE A 386 14.52 2.05 43.44
C PHE A 386 14.62 3.56 43.72
N LEU A 387 13.62 4.36 43.31
CA LEU A 387 13.55 5.79 43.67
C LEU A 387 13.40 5.98 45.18
N PHE A 388 12.49 5.26 45.82
CA PHE A 388 12.28 5.37 47.26
C PHE A 388 13.48 4.87 48.09
N ALA A 389 14.12 3.78 47.66
CA ALA A 389 15.34 3.28 48.29
C ALA A 389 16.49 4.30 48.19
N HIS A 390 16.63 5.00 47.06
CA HIS A 390 17.64 6.05 46.90
C HIS A 390 17.32 7.31 47.73
N LEU A 391 16.05 7.63 47.91
CA LEU A 391 15.60 8.78 48.71
C LEU A 391 15.63 8.51 50.23
N GLY A 392 15.96 7.29 50.66
CA GLY A 392 15.98 6.89 52.07
C GLY A 392 14.60 6.86 52.72
N TRP A 393 13.55 6.63 51.92
CA TRP A 393 12.16 6.49 52.39
C TRP A 393 11.75 5.03 52.66
N LEU A 394 12.66 4.09 52.43
CA LEU A 394 12.60 2.66 52.70
C LEU A 394 13.78 2.29 53.59
#